data_AF-A0A8J5NNS6-F1
#
_entry.id   AF-A0A8J5NNS6-F1
#
_cell.length_a   1.000
_cell.length_b   1.000
_cell.length_c   1.000
_cell.angle_alpha   90.00
_cell.angle_beta   90.00
_cell.angle_gamma   90.00
#
_symmetry.space_group_name_H-M   'P 1'
#
loop_
_entity.id
_entity.type
_entity.pdbx_description
1 polymer ?
#
loop_
_entity_poly.entity_id
_entity_poly.type
_entity_poly.pdbx_seq_one_letter_code
_entity_poly.pdbx_strand_id
1 'polypeptide(L)'
;MPKYGHDKLKAYGFEIYAAIDAYSRNIIWFYVGHSATTALSVLKQYLTACDAYGFRPWYLQADKGSETPLIAAAHWNFALAADGRVEWNGQVFQQGKRLKDSYKAASSTKNVKIEKWWESMLHVSSRQWVDYFGELARDGDFDGDMLEDQIAMYAVFEGILRQELFDFVETWNLHRIRLQKNRPHVVHGQPWMNYHYPDPGKACNWGIPIDRCVLDEMQRPLADIDISTCLEPETKDWCRQVLVEMGYDNAILGARQESDKLRPFKRFYIGLRDRIIQHIESGRQPVLVYRKAPTGGVAEYQALCERANQARQDELGDGEPAEQPLIELGYDDEEGNDIEGISDDGGDSDGINGEPE
;
A
#
# COMPACT_ATOMS: atom_id res chain seq x y z
N MET A 1 -4.00 15.54 15.49
CA MET A 1 -2.98 15.90 14.48
C MET A 1 -2.60 14.63 13.72
N PRO A 2 -2.52 14.65 12.37
CA PRO A 2 -2.16 13.47 11.59
C PRO A 2 -0.78 12.99 12.02
N LYS A 3 -0.65 11.69 12.36
CA LYS A 3 0.59 11.13 12.94
C LYS A 3 1.69 10.91 11.91
N TYR A 4 1.35 10.86 10.62
CA TYR A 4 2.30 10.64 9.54
C TYR A 4 2.05 11.59 8.38
N GLY A 5 3.09 11.84 7.61
CA GLY A 5 3.03 12.81 6.55
C GLY A 5 2.11 12.41 5.38
N HIS A 6 1.93 11.11 5.12
CA HIS A 6 1.05 10.61 4.05
C HIS A 6 -0.44 10.84 4.32
N ASP A 7 -0.85 11.00 5.59
CA ASP A 7 -2.25 11.25 5.99
C ASP A 7 -2.75 12.66 5.64
N LYS A 8 -1.89 13.57 5.17
CA LYS A 8 -2.29 14.97 4.94
C LYS A 8 -3.28 15.12 3.79
N LEU A 9 -3.16 14.31 2.75
CA LEU A 9 -4.07 14.34 1.60
C LEU A 9 -5.39 13.61 1.88
N LYS A 10 -5.43 12.77 2.92
CA LYS A 10 -6.64 12.06 3.36
C LYS A 10 -7.76 13.02 3.75
N ALA A 11 -7.42 14.19 4.30
CA ALA A 11 -8.37 15.25 4.62
C ALA A 11 -9.13 15.78 3.37
N TYR A 12 -8.61 15.53 2.17
CA TYR A 12 -9.19 15.94 0.89
C TYR A 12 -9.67 14.74 0.05
N GLY A 13 -9.80 13.56 0.67
CA GLY A 13 -10.28 12.33 0.01
C GLY A 13 -9.22 11.51 -0.71
N PHE A 14 -7.94 11.89 -0.65
CA PHE A 14 -6.87 11.13 -1.31
C PHE A 14 -6.01 10.40 -0.28
N GLU A 15 -6.13 9.07 -0.25
CA GLU A 15 -5.27 8.21 0.52
C GLU A 15 -4.16 7.64 -0.38
N ILE A 16 -3.00 7.38 0.22
CA ILE A 16 -1.83 6.86 -0.50
C ILE A 16 -1.31 5.64 0.26
N TYR A 17 -0.99 4.58 -0.47
CA TYR A 17 -0.37 3.38 0.07
C TYR A 17 0.82 2.95 -0.79
N ALA A 18 1.88 2.43 -0.17
CA ALA A 18 3.09 2.07 -0.89
C ALA A 18 3.85 0.94 -0.20
N ALA A 19 4.68 0.24 -0.97
CA ALA A 19 5.67 -0.69 -0.45
C ALA A 19 7.05 -0.36 -0.98
N ILE A 20 8.03 -0.41 -0.08
CA ILE A 20 9.44 -0.17 -0.39
C ILE A 20 10.26 -1.44 -0.10
N ASP A 21 11.16 -1.79 -1.00
CA ASP A 21 12.11 -2.85 -0.75
C ASP A 21 13.17 -2.42 0.28
N ALA A 22 13.36 -3.29 1.26
CA ALA A 22 14.16 -3.04 2.45
C ALA A 22 15.67 -3.01 2.18
N TYR A 23 16.14 -3.53 1.05
CA TYR A 23 17.55 -3.49 0.64
C TYR A 23 17.80 -2.33 -0.33
N SER A 24 17.18 -2.39 -1.50
CA SER A 24 17.40 -1.49 -2.66
C SER A 24 16.84 -0.09 -2.48
N ARG A 25 15.84 0.10 -1.59
CA ARG A 25 15.00 1.31 -1.49
C ARG A 25 14.07 1.55 -2.69
N ASN A 26 13.91 0.56 -3.57
CA ASN A 26 13.01 0.64 -4.70
C ASN A 26 11.55 0.62 -4.21
N ILE A 27 10.71 1.50 -4.73
CA ILE A 27 9.26 1.44 -4.50
C ILE A 27 8.69 0.36 -5.42
N ILE A 28 8.09 -0.67 -4.81
CA ILE A 28 7.63 -1.89 -5.48
C ILE A 28 6.22 -1.72 -5.99
N TRP A 29 5.34 -1.18 -5.16
CA TRP A 29 4.01 -0.75 -5.57
C TRP A 29 3.67 0.56 -4.88
N PHE A 30 2.83 1.34 -5.55
CA PHE A 30 2.36 2.65 -5.12
C PHE A 30 0.92 2.82 -5.57
N TYR A 31 0.07 3.30 -4.66
CA TYR A 31 -1.36 3.39 -4.86
C TYR A 31 -1.89 4.73 -4.34
N VAL A 32 -2.81 5.34 -5.08
CA VAL A 32 -3.51 6.58 -4.69
C VAL A 32 -4.99 6.40 -4.95
N GLY A 33 -5.83 6.66 -3.96
CA GLY A 33 -7.29 6.59 -4.10
C GLY A 33 -7.97 6.90 -2.77
N HIS A 34 -9.30 7.00 -2.75
CA HIS A 34 -10.08 7.35 -1.55
C HIS A 34 -10.23 6.24 -0.51
N SER A 35 -9.76 5.04 -0.86
CA SER A 35 -9.87 3.82 -0.06
C SER A 35 -8.57 3.02 -0.07
N ALA A 36 -7.45 3.68 -0.38
CA ALA A 36 -6.14 3.04 -0.49
C ALA A 36 -5.75 2.30 0.80
N THR A 37 -6.30 2.69 1.95
CA THR A 37 -5.97 2.17 3.28
C THR A 37 -7.02 1.25 3.89
N THR A 38 -8.00 0.75 3.12
CA THR A 38 -8.92 -0.29 3.64
C THR A 38 -8.30 -1.69 3.53
N ALA A 39 -8.66 -2.61 4.41
CA ALA A 39 -8.08 -3.96 4.41
C ALA A 39 -8.26 -4.69 3.08
N LEU A 40 -9.45 -4.59 2.47
CA LEU A 40 -9.76 -5.20 1.17
C LEU A 40 -8.98 -4.55 0.04
N SER A 41 -8.84 -3.22 0.07
CA SER A 41 -8.06 -2.48 -0.93
C SER A 41 -6.58 -2.84 -0.85
N VAL A 42 -6.01 -2.85 0.36
CA VAL A 42 -4.60 -3.20 0.59
C VAL A 42 -4.33 -4.67 0.21
N LEU A 43 -5.28 -5.58 0.46
CA LEU A 43 -5.21 -6.95 -0.05
C LEU A 43 -5.18 -7.00 -1.59
N LYS A 44 -6.13 -6.34 -2.27
CA LYS A 44 -6.20 -6.29 -3.73
C LYS A 44 -4.91 -5.71 -4.33
N GLN A 45 -4.39 -4.63 -3.74
CA GLN A 45 -3.11 -4.01 -4.14
C GLN A 45 -1.95 -5.00 -4.01
N TYR A 46 -1.83 -5.67 -2.86
CA TYR A 46 -0.77 -6.66 -2.62
C TYR A 46 -0.80 -7.82 -3.61
N LEU A 47 -1.99 -8.40 -3.85
CA LEU A 47 -2.15 -9.50 -4.80
C LEU A 47 -1.85 -9.06 -6.24
N THR A 48 -2.29 -7.86 -6.63
CA THR A 48 -1.99 -7.29 -7.96
C THR A 48 -0.49 -7.10 -8.15
N ALA A 49 0.23 -6.67 -7.11
CA ALA A 49 1.68 -6.56 -7.18
C ALA A 49 2.34 -7.95 -7.28
N CYS A 50 1.95 -8.91 -6.46
CA CYS A 50 2.49 -10.28 -6.55
C CYS A 50 2.27 -10.89 -7.93
N ASP A 51 1.09 -10.68 -8.52
CA ASP A 51 0.75 -11.10 -9.88
C ASP A 51 1.70 -10.49 -10.93
N ALA A 52 1.84 -9.16 -10.90
CA ALA A 52 2.68 -8.41 -11.84
C ALA A 52 4.17 -8.78 -11.76
N TYR A 53 4.69 -9.01 -10.56
CA TYR A 53 6.09 -9.40 -10.36
C TYR A 53 6.33 -10.91 -10.50
N GLY A 54 5.30 -11.74 -10.29
CA GLY A 54 5.39 -13.20 -10.29
C GLY A 54 6.08 -13.79 -9.05
N PHE A 55 6.37 -12.98 -8.04
CA PHE A 55 6.99 -13.41 -6.79
C PHE A 55 6.46 -12.59 -5.61
N ARG A 56 6.61 -13.15 -4.42
CA ARG A 56 6.42 -12.45 -3.14
C ARG A 56 7.79 -12.22 -2.48
N PRO A 57 7.92 -11.25 -1.56
CA PRO A 57 9.12 -11.14 -0.75
C PRO A 57 9.25 -12.33 0.21
N TRP A 58 10.45 -12.60 0.70
CA TRP A 58 10.65 -13.55 1.81
C TRP A 58 9.95 -13.06 3.08
N TYR A 59 10.13 -11.79 3.45
CA TYR A 59 9.42 -11.16 4.55
C TYR A 59 8.57 -10.00 4.06
N LEU A 60 7.28 -10.01 4.38
CA LEU A 60 6.45 -8.82 4.37
C LEU A 60 6.46 -8.19 5.76
N GLN A 61 6.74 -6.88 5.82
CA GLN A 61 6.67 -6.11 7.06
C GLN A 61 5.68 -4.98 6.89
N ALA A 62 4.72 -4.88 7.80
CA ALA A 62 3.81 -3.75 7.91
C ALA A 62 3.61 -3.39 9.38
N ASP A 63 2.96 -2.25 9.64
CA ASP A 63 2.59 -1.90 11.00
C ASP A 63 1.39 -2.75 11.48
N LYS A 64 0.88 -2.45 12.67
CA LYS A 64 -0.31 -3.11 13.24
C LYS A 64 -1.60 -2.36 12.89
N GLY A 65 -1.68 -1.80 11.67
CA GLY A 65 -2.86 -1.13 11.16
C GLY A 65 -4.03 -2.08 10.95
N SER A 66 -5.26 -1.56 11.00
CA SER A 66 -6.50 -2.32 10.76
C SER A 66 -6.59 -2.90 9.34
N GLU A 67 -5.79 -2.38 8.43
CA GLU A 67 -5.74 -2.74 7.01
C GLU A 67 -4.77 -3.90 6.70
N THR A 68 -3.84 -4.17 7.59
CA THR A 68 -2.77 -5.16 7.41
C THR A 68 -3.13 -6.64 7.64
N PRO A 69 -4.18 -7.03 8.40
CA PRO A 69 -4.43 -8.45 8.69
C PRO A 69 -4.63 -9.32 7.45
N LEU A 70 -5.32 -8.80 6.43
CA LEU A 70 -5.59 -9.55 5.21
C LEU A 70 -4.33 -9.78 4.36
N ILE A 71 -3.44 -8.80 4.26
CA ILE A 71 -2.14 -9.00 3.56
C ILE A 71 -1.22 -9.94 4.34
N ALA A 72 -1.27 -9.94 5.67
CA ALA A 72 -0.51 -10.88 6.49
C ALA A 72 -0.96 -12.32 6.21
N ALA A 73 -2.28 -12.56 6.19
CA ALA A 73 -2.86 -13.86 5.86
C ALA A 73 -2.54 -14.29 4.42
N ALA A 74 -2.69 -13.40 3.44
CA ALA A 74 -2.38 -13.71 2.03
C ALA A 74 -0.88 -14.02 1.82
N HIS A 75 0.00 -13.26 2.45
CA HIS A 75 1.44 -13.53 2.42
C HIS A 75 1.79 -14.88 3.05
N TRP A 76 1.11 -15.24 4.14
CA TRP A 76 1.28 -16.53 4.79
C TRP A 76 0.76 -17.68 3.93
N ASN A 77 -0.39 -17.55 3.27
CA ASN A 77 -0.90 -18.56 2.34
C ASN A 77 0.09 -18.86 1.21
N PHE A 78 0.72 -17.84 0.63
CA PHE A 78 1.81 -18.06 -0.32
C PHE A 78 3.02 -18.80 0.29
N ALA A 79 3.35 -18.54 1.56
CA ALA A 79 4.43 -19.24 2.26
C ALA A 79 4.09 -20.69 2.61
N LEU A 80 2.80 -21.00 2.84
CA LEU A 80 2.33 -22.37 3.03
C LEU A 80 2.39 -23.16 1.73
N ALA A 81 1.96 -22.56 0.61
CA ALA A 81 1.91 -23.21 -0.69
C ALA A 81 3.28 -23.42 -1.35
N ALA A 82 4.19 -22.45 -1.23
CA ALA A 82 5.53 -22.55 -1.80
C ALA A 82 6.52 -23.20 -0.83
N ASP A 83 7.47 -23.96 -1.36
CA ASP A 83 8.66 -24.36 -0.60
C ASP A 83 9.66 -23.19 -0.61
N GLY A 84 9.55 -22.31 0.40
CA GLY A 84 10.34 -21.08 0.49
C GLY A 84 11.82 -21.37 0.67
N ARG A 85 12.54 -21.56 -0.43
CA ARG A 85 13.96 -21.91 -0.43
C ARG A 85 14.76 -20.91 -1.23
N VAL A 86 15.83 -20.40 -0.61
CA VAL A 86 16.81 -19.50 -1.25
C VAL A 86 18.20 -20.04 -0.98
N GLU A 87 19.05 -20.07 -2.00
CA GLU A 87 20.46 -20.44 -1.86
C GLU A 87 21.34 -19.21 -2.06
N TRP A 88 22.27 -18.98 -1.14
CA TRP A 88 23.23 -17.90 -1.23
C TRP A 88 24.54 -18.26 -0.57
N ASN A 89 25.66 -18.01 -1.26
CA ASN A 89 27.02 -18.30 -0.79
C ASN A 89 27.21 -19.74 -0.28
N GLY A 90 26.58 -20.72 -0.96
CA GLY A 90 26.64 -22.14 -0.58
C GLY A 90 25.82 -22.50 0.67
N GLN A 91 25.05 -21.55 1.22
CA GLN A 91 24.09 -21.78 2.30
C GLN A 91 22.68 -21.86 1.74
N VAL A 92 21.93 -22.85 2.19
CA VAL A 92 20.51 -23.00 1.87
C VAL A 92 19.69 -22.44 3.02
N PHE A 93 18.83 -21.48 2.71
CA PHE A 93 17.87 -20.88 3.63
C PHE A 93 16.50 -21.47 3.33
N GLN A 94 15.85 -21.99 4.37
CA GLN A 94 14.52 -22.54 4.30
C GLN A 94 13.57 -21.68 5.14
N GLN A 95 12.44 -21.30 4.55
CA GLN A 95 11.41 -20.54 5.23
C GLN A 95 10.54 -21.48 6.05
N GLY A 96 10.27 -21.10 7.30
CA GLY A 96 9.30 -21.79 8.14
C GLY A 96 7.86 -21.58 7.66
N LYS A 97 6.95 -22.35 8.23
CA LYS A 97 5.53 -22.37 7.87
C LYS A 97 4.63 -21.61 8.84
N ARG A 98 5.18 -20.96 9.88
CA ARG A 98 4.39 -20.13 10.80
C ARG A 98 4.28 -18.70 10.26
N LEU A 99 3.24 -17.96 10.63
CA LEU A 99 3.07 -16.56 10.21
C LEU A 99 4.31 -15.70 10.52
N LYS A 100 4.94 -15.87 11.68
CA LYS A 100 6.15 -15.12 12.09
C LYS A 100 7.37 -15.40 11.19
N ASP A 101 7.36 -16.49 10.42
CA ASP A 101 8.45 -16.89 9.55
C ASP A 101 8.40 -16.19 8.18
N SER A 102 7.29 -15.54 7.84
CA SER A 102 7.09 -14.78 6.59
C SER A 102 6.54 -13.36 6.79
N TYR A 103 5.93 -13.06 7.94
CA TYR A 103 5.35 -11.75 8.23
C TYR A 103 5.94 -11.13 9.50
N LYS A 104 6.21 -9.82 9.45
CA LYS A 104 6.72 -9.03 10.58
C LYS A 104 5.75 -7.89 10.89
N ALA A 105 5.02 -8.02 11.98
CA ALA A 105 4.25 -6.92 12.56
C ALA A 105 5.22 -5.97 13.30
N ALA A 106 5.49 -4.81 12.73
CA ALA A 106 6.41 -3.82 13.29
C ALA A 106 5.66 -2.67 13.97
N SER A 107 6.29 -2.00 14.94
CA SER A 107 5.81 -0.67 15.35
C SER A 107 6.13 0.34 14.23
N SER A 108 5.34 1.40 14.08
CA SER A 108 5.60 2.45 13.08
C SER A 108 7.02 3.04 13.18
N THR A 109 7.58 3.11 14.39
CA THR A 109 8.96 3.53 14.65
C THR A 109 10.03 2.62 14.03
N LYS A 110 9.69 1.38 13.65
CA LYS A 110 10.58 0.43 12.98
C LYS A 110 10.43 0.45 11.46
N ASN A 111 9.41 1.14 10.92
CA ASN A 111 9.19 1.34 9.48
C ASN A 111 9.97 2.55 8.92
N VAL A 112 11.15 2.84 9.47
CA VAL A 112 11.98 4.04 9.20
C VAL A 112 12.25 4.28 7.71
N LYS A 113 12.34 3.21 6.91
CA LYS A 113 12.68 3.31 5.48
C LYS A 113 11.56 3.95 4.68
N ILE A 114 10.32 3.50 4.90
CA ILE A 114 9.16 4.04 4.19
C ILE A 114 8.76 5.41 4.75
N GLU A 115 8.92 5.64 6.07
CA GLU A 115 8.69 6.97 6.66
C GLU A 115 9.62 8.05 6.09
N LYS A 116 10.92 7.76 5.95
CA LYS A 116 11.87 8.69 5.29
C LYS A 116 11.51 8.96 3.83
N TRP A 117 10.97 7.95 3.17
CA TRP A 117 10.50 8.10 1.79
C TRP A 117 9.24 8.97 1.73
N TRP A 118 8.27 8.76 2.62
CA TRP A 118 7.09 9.62 2.77
C TRP A 118 7.46 11.07 3.02
N GLU A 119 8.39 11.34 3.94
CA GLU A 119 8.92 12.69 4.19
C GLU A 119 9.47 13.32 2.90
N SER A 120 10.26 12.56 2.13
CA SER A 120 10.83 13.03 0.87
C SER A 120 9.75 13.34 -0.18
N MET A 121 8.76 12.46 -0.32
CA MET A 121 7.61 12.63 -1.23
C MET A 121 6.82 13.90 -0.89
N LEU A 122 6.55 14.12 0.41
CA LEU A 122 5.85 15.31 0.87
C LEU A 122 6.64 16.57 0.58
N HIS A 123 7.94 16.56 0.83
CA HIS A 123 8.78 17.73 0.59
C HIS A 123 8.89 18.11 -0.89
N VAL A 124 8.87 17.13 -1.79
CA VAL A 124 9.13 17.35 -3.23
C VAL A 124 7.84 17.53 -4.03
N SER A 125 6.80 16.75 -3.75
CA SER A 125 5.59 16.69 -4.59
C SER A 125 4.32 17.03 -3.81
N SER A 126 4.07 16.42 -2.64
CA SER A 126 2.75 16.53 -2.04
C SER A 126 2.50 17.83 -1.26
N ARG A 127 3.53 18.61 -0.90
CA ARG A 127 3.34 19.87 -0.16
C ARG A 127 2.54 20.90 -0.96
N GLN A 128 2.81 21.04 -2.25
CA GLN A 128 2.05 21.96 -3.12
C GLN A 128 0.56 21.59 -3.15
N TRP A 129 0.25 20.30 -3.16
CA TRP A 129 -1.11 19.78 -3.14
C TRP A 129 -1.80 20.01 -1.81
N VAL A 130 -1.10 19.74 -0.70
CA VAL A 130 -1.62 20.00 0.65
C VAL A 130 -1.88 21.50 0.85
N ASP A 131 -0.97 22.36 0.40
CA ASP A 131 -1.13 23.81 0.52
C ASP A 131 -2.28 24.31 -0.36
N TYR A 132 -2.37 23.82 -1.61
CA TYR A 132 -3.43 24.18 -2.56
C TYR A 132 -4.82 23.73 -2.09
N PHE A 133 -4.99 22.47 -1.68
CA PHE A 133 -6.27 22.01 -1.13
C PHE A 133 -6.58 22.67 0.21
N GLY A 134 -5.55 22.99 1.00
CA GLY A 134 -5.68 23.80 2.21
C GLY A 134 -6.15 25.22 1.94
N GLU A 135 -5.76 25.83 0.82
CA GLU A 135 -6.29 27.10 0.35
C GLU A 135 -7.77 26.99 -0.05
N LEU A 136 -8.15 25.98 -0.83
CA LEU A 136 -9.56 25.76 -1.19
C LEU A 136 -10.45 25.63 0.06
N ALA A 137 -10.05 24.81 1.02
CA ALA A 137 -10.82 24.64 2.26
C ALA A 137 -10.90 25.94 3.08
N ARG A 138 -9.79 26.69 3.18
CA ARG A 138 -9.74 27.94 3.95
C ARG A 138 -10.58 29.06 3.33
N ASP A 139 -10.63 29.10 2.00
CA ASP A 139 -11.41 30.07 1.24
C ASP A 139 -12.92 29.73 1.25
N GLY A 140 -13.31 28.57 1.79
CA GLY A 140 -14.69 28.07 1.76
C GLY A 140 -15.09 27.47 0.41
N ASP A 141 -14.12 27.17 -0.45
CA ASP A 141 -14.31 26.59 -1.77
C ASP A 141 -14.37 25.06 -1.75
N PHE A 142 -14.08 24.41 -0.63
CA PHE A 142 -14.17 22.95 -0.47
C PHE A 142 -14.75 22.59 0.89
N ASP A 143 -15.78 21.76 0.88
CA ASP A 143 -16.33 21.04 2.01
C ASP A 143 -16.21 19.53 1.79
N GLY A 144 -15.43 18.87 2.66
CA GLY A 144 -15.20 17.43 2.59
C GLY A 144 -16.44 16.58 2.88
N ASP A 145 -17.51 17.16 3.42
CA ASP A 145 -18.77 16.46 3.70
C ASP A 145 -19.77 16.56 2.53
N MET A 146 -19.51 17.43 1.54
CA MET A 146 -20.37 17.62 0.38
C MET A 146 -20.06 16.62 -0.74
N LEU A 147 -21.10 15.92 -1.22
CA LEU A 147 -20.98 14.95 -2.31
C LEU A 147 -20.44 15.60 -3.59
N GLU A 148 -20.88 16.81 -3.89
CA GLU A 148 -20.56 17.55 -5.10
C GLU A 148 -19.10 17.98 -5.11
N ASP A 149 -18.58 18.42 -3.96
CA ASP A 149 -17.17 18.73 -3.77
C ASP A 149 -16.30 17.48 -3.90
N GLN A 150 -16.69 16.36 -3.28
CA GLN A 150 -15.97 15.09 -3.40
C GLN A 150 -15.90 14.62 -4.86
N ILE A 151 -17.03 14.62 -5.59
CA ILE A 151 -17.07 14.21 -7.00
C ILE A 151 -16.21 15.13 -7.86
N ALA A 152 -16.36 16.46 -7.70
CA ALA A 152 -15.57 17.42 -8.45
C ALA A 152 -14.06 17.29 -8.15
N MET A 153 -13.71 17.04 -6.89
CA MET A 153 -12.32 16.86 -6.44
C MET A 153 -11.68 15.66 -7.14
N TYR A 154 -12.36 14.50 -7.17
CA TYR A 154 -11.86 13.32 -7.87
C TYR A 154 -11.81 13.53 -9.39
N ALA A 155 -12.88 14.07 -9.99
CA ALA A 155 -12.95 14.25 -11.43
C ALA A 155 -11.85 15.17 -11.98
N VAL A 156 -11.53 16.24 -11.25
CA VAL A 156 -10.50 17.21 -11.66
C VAL A 156 -9.11 16.72 -11.25
N PHE A 157 -8.89 16.48 -9.96
CA PHE A 157 -7.52 16.38 -9.46
C PHE A 157 -6.95 14.97 -9.39
N GLU A 158 -7.77 13.92 -9.34
CA GLU A 158 -7.29 12.53 -9.17
C GLU A 158 -6.25 12.14 -10.22
N GLY A 159 -6.54 12.39 -11.50
CA GLY A 159 -5.65 12.03 -12.60
C GLY A 159 -4.32 12.80 -12.58
N ILE A 160 -4.37 14.10 -12.26
CA ILE A 160 -3.18 14.96 -12.18
C ILE A 160 -2.33 14.54 -10.99
N LEU A 161 -2.95 14.41 -9.81
CA LEU A 161 -2.27 14.01 -8.58
C LEU A 161 -1.62 12.63 -8.74
N ARG A 162 -2.35 11.65 -9.28
CA ARG A 162 -1.80 10.32 -9.56
C ARG A 162 -0.58 10.40 -10.46
N GLN A 163 -0.68 11.09 -11.59
CA GLN A 163 0.44 11.20 -12.53
C GLN A 163 1.66 11.84 -11.86
N GLU A 164 1.50 12.96 -11.16
CA GLU A 164 2.64 13.64 -10.51
C GLU A 164 3.29 12.79 -9.42
N LEU A 165 2.50 12.04 -8.64
CA LEU A 165 3.02 11.15 -7.62
C LEU A 165 3.72 9.92 -8.23
N PHE A 166 3.20 9.39 -9.34
CA PHE A 166 3.87 8.32 -10.09
C PHE A 166 5.20 8.82 -10.71
N ASP A 167 5.23 10.01 -11.30
CA ASP A 167 6.45 10.63 -11.83
C ASP A 167 7.50 10.81 -10.72
N PHE A 168 7.06 11.15 -9.50
CA PHE A 168 7.93 11.20 -8.33
C PHE A 168 8.49 9.81 -7.97
N VAL A 169 7.66 8.76 -7.99
CA VAL A 169 8.10 7.38 -7.74
C VAL A 169 9.14 6.93 -8.76
N GLU A 170 8.95 7.23 -10.05
CA GLU A 170 9.94 6.93 -11.09
C GLU A 170 11.25 7.69 -10.86
N THR A 171 11.15 8.99 -10.58
CA THR A 171 12.31 9.83 -10.26
C THR A 171 13.04 9.30 -9.04
N TRP A 172 12.31 8.87 -8.01
CA TRP A 172 12.88 8.22 -6.85
C TRP A 172 13.57 6.90 -7.23
N ASN A 173 12.94 6.02 -7.99
CA ASN A 173 13.56 4.74 -8.32
C ASN A 173 14.84 4.91 -9.17
N LEU A 174 14.96 6.01 -9.92
CA LEU A 174 16.13 6.36 -10.74
C LEU A 174 17.16 7.28 -10.05
N HIS A 175 16.83 7.88 -8.90
CA HIS A 175 17.76 8.78 -8.21
C HIS A 175 18.99 8.02 -7.69
N ARG A 176 20.14 8.69 -7.65
CA ARG A 176 21.37 8.06 -7.14
C ARG A 176 21.54 8.29 -5.64
N ILE A 177 21.41 7.23 -4.84
CA ILE A 177 21.82 7.23 -3.43
C ILE A 177 23.34 7.33 -3.36
N ARG A 178 23.84 8.38 -2.70
CA ARG A 178 25.28 8.62 -2.52
C ARG A 178 25.87 7.64 -1.50
N LEU A 179 27.11 7.24 -1.74
CA LEU A 179 27.88 6.43 -0.79
C LEU A 179 28.11 7.21 0.50
N GLN A 180 27.71 6.63 1.63
CA GLN A 180 27.91 7.19 2.97
C GLN A 180 28.90 6.33 3.74
N LYS A 181 30.16 6.78 3.88
CA LYS A 181 31.24 6.02 4.54
C LYS A 181 30.88 5.59 5.97
N ASN A 182 30.13 6.42 6.69
CA ASN A 182 29.73 6.17 8.08
C ASN A 182 28.45 5.34 8.22
N ARG A 183 27.86 4.87 7.11
CA ARG A 183 26.63 4.04 7.11
C ARG A 183 26.78 2.87 6.15
N PRO A 184 27.59 1.85 6.50
CA PRO A 184 27.88 0.72 5.60
C PRO A 184 26.65 -0.11 5.24
N HIS A 185 25.59 -0.08 6.05
CA HIS A 185 24.32 -0.76 5.79
C HIS A 185 23.41 -0.05 4.78
N VAL A 186 23.77 1.16 4.33
CA VAL A 186 23.01 1.90 3.31
C VAL A 186 23.55 1.52 1.93
N VAL A 187 22.72 0.84 1.15
CA VAL A 187 23.03 0.50 -0.24
C VAL A 187 23.03 1.79 -1.06
N HIS A 188 24.16 2.05 -1.74
CA HIS A 188 24.35 3.19 -2.62
C HIS A 188 24.03 2.79 -4.07
N GLY A 189 23.89 3.76 -4.98
CA GLY A 189 23.45 3.50 -6.35
C GLY A 189 21.99 3.88 -6.57
N GLN A 190 21.44 3.50 -7.72
CA GLN A 190 20.04 3.76 -8.05
C GLN A 190 19.15 2.68 -7.45
N PRO A 191 18.04 2.99 -6.76
CA PRO A 191 17.15 1.99 -6.21
C PRO A 191 16.71 0.93 -7.22
N TRP A 192 16.33 1.36 -8.42
CA TRP A 192 15.92 0.47 -9.50
C TRP A 192 17.05 -0.50 -9.89
N MET A 193 18.28 0.00 -10.07
CA MET A 193 19.45 -0.84 -10.36
C MET A 193 19.77 -1.80 -9.22
N ASN A 194 19.68 -1.33 -7.97
CA ASN A 194 19.92 -2.15 -6.79
C ASN A 194 18.88 -3.27 -6.62
N TYR A 195 17.69 -3.08 -7.17
CA TYR A 195 16.60 -4.06 -7.13
C TYR A 195 16.72 -5.09 -8.26
N HIS A 196 16.91 -4.63 -9.50
CA HIS A 196 16.94 -5.50 -10.68
C HIS A 196 18.31 -6.12 -10.97
N TYR A 197 19.39 -5.47 -10.53
CA TYR A 197 20.77 -5.88 -10.78
C TYR A 197 21.63 -5.75 -9.50
N PRO A 198 21.24 -6.39 -8.38
CA PRO A 198 22.05 -6.39 -7.17
C PRO A 198 23.40 -7.07 -7.40
N ASP A 199 24.44 -6.59 -6.74
CA ASP A 199 25.76 -7.26 -6.72
C ASP A 199 25.63 -8.63 -6.05
N PRO A 200 25.81 -9.75 -6.77
CA PRO A 200 25.60 -11.10 -6.21
C PRO A 200 26.55 -11.44 -5.06
N GLY A 201 27.71 -10.78 -4.99
CA GLY A 201 28.65 -10.92 -3.87
C GLY A 201 28.24 -10.16 -2.61
N LYS A 202 27.25 -9.26 -2.71
CA LYS A 202 26.78 -8.41 -1.60
C LYS A 202 25.32 -8.59 -1.24
N ALA A 203 24.52 -9.12 -2.16
CA ALA A 203 23.09 -9.30 -1.97
C ALA A 203 22.59 -10.59 -2.62
N CYS A 204 21.56 -11.15 -1.99
CA CYS A 204 20.77 -12.25 -2.51
C CYS A 204 19.39 -11.74 -2.93
N ASN A 205 18.82 -12.34 -3.97
CA ASN A 205 17.41 -12.15 -4.27
C ASN A 205 16.57 -13.04 -3.34
N TRP A 206 15.83 -12.42 -2.44
CA TRP A 206 14.94 -13.08 -1.49
C TRP A 206 13.49 -13.18 -2.00
N GLY A 207 13.24 -12.98 -3.29
CA GLY A 207 11.95 -13.20 -3.92
C GLY A 207 11.63 -14.69 -4.02
N ILE A 208 10.44 -15.09 -3.59
CA ILE A 208 9.92 -16.45 -3.74
C ILE A 208 8.84 -16.45 -4.81
N PRO A 209 8.94 -17.29 -5.86
CA PRO A 209 7.89 -17.45 -6.85
C PRO A 209 6.54 -17.74 -6.17
N ILE A 210 5.48 -17.08 -6.62
CA ILE A 210 4.14 -17.35 -6.10
C ILE A 210 3.54 -18.58 -6.77
N ASP A 211 2.72 -19.30 -6.01
CA ASP A 211 1.80 -20.28 -6.57
C ASP A 211 0.62 -19.53 -7.23
N ARG A 212 0.42 -19.78 -8.53
CA ARG A 212 -0.61 -19.10 -9.32
C ARG A 212 -2.02 -19.55 -8.97
N CYS A 213 -2.22 -20.83 -8.61
CA CYS A 213 -3.53 -21.32 -8.18
C CYS A 213 -3.95 -20.63 -6.86
N VAL A 214 -3.02 -20.47 -5.93
CA VAL A 214 -3.27 -19.78 -4.66
C VAL A 214 -3.52 -18.29 -4.88
N LEU A 215 -2.81 -17.64 -5.81
CA LEU A 215 -3.11 -16.27 -6.21
C LEU A 215 -4.55 -16.14 -6.73
N ASP A 216 -4.93 -16.98 -7.69
CA ASP A 216 -6.25 -16.95 -8.32
C ASP A 216 -7.37 -17.19 -7.28
N GLU A 217 -7.13 -18.10 -6.33
CA GLU A 217 -8.04 -18.35 -5.21
C GLU A 217 -8.26 -17.13 -4.31
N MET A 218 -7.20 -16.38 -4.01
CA MET A 218 -7.28 -15.18 -3.18
C MET A 218 -7.81 -13.95 -3.95
N GLN A 219 -7.60 -13.89 -5.27
CA GLN A 219 -8.09 -12.79 -6.09
C GLN A 219 -9.59 -12.90 -6.41
N ARG A 220 -10.12 -14.13 -6.54
CA ARG A 220 -11.51 -14.40 -6.95
C ARG A 220 -12.57 -13.68 -6.10
N PRO A 221 -12.54 -13.70 -4.75
CA PRO A 221 -13.53 -13.00 -3.93
C PRO A 221 -13.47 -11.48 -4.09
N LEU A 222 -12.39 -10.94 -4.68
CA LEU A 222 -12.16 -9.51 -4.87
C LEU A 222 -12.43 -9.08 -6.31
N ALA A 223 -12.97 -9.94 -7.19
CA ALA A 223 -13.11 -9.66 -8.62
C ALA A 223 -13.88 -8.36 -8.89
N ASP A 224 -14.99 -8.15 -8.19
CA ASP A 224 -15.86 -6.98 -8.35
C ASP A 224 -15.36 -5.73 -7.60
N ILE A 225 -14.30 -5.87 -6.81
CA ILE A 225 -13.67 -4.75 -6.13
C ILE A 225 -12.68 -4.07 -7.08
N ASP A 226 -13.16 -3.00 -7.70
CA ASP A 226 -12.30 -2.11 -8.49
C ASP A 226 -11.85 -0.92 -7.65
N ILE A 227 -10.58 -1.00 -7.24
CA ILE A 227 -9.90 0.05 -6.51
C ILE A 227 -9.50 1.21 -7.41
N SER A 228 -9.32 0.99 -8.73
CA SER A 228 -8.58 1.86 -9.66
C SER A 228 -9.23 3.22 -9.94
N THR A 229 -10.46 3.45 -9.50
CA THR A 229 -11.21 4.70 -9.72
C THR A 229 -11.97 5.09 -8.46
N CYS A 230 -11.99 6.39 -8.15
CA CYS A 230 -12.78 6.93 -7.03
C CYS A 230 -14.26 7.19 -7.38
N LEU A 231 -14.59 7.24 -8.68
CA LEU A 231 -15.94 7.51 -9.20
C LEU A 231 -16.51 6.29 -9.91
N GLU A 232 -17.83 6.11 -9.82
CA GLU A 232 -18.53 5.13 -10.66
C GLU A 232 -18.42 5.50 -12.14
N PRO A 233 -18.43 4.51 -13.06
CA PRO A 233 -18.15 4.73 -14.48
C PRO A 233 -19.03 5.82 -15.10
N GLU A 234 -20.33 5.79 -14.82
CA GLU A 234 -21.31 6.74 -15.34
C GLU A 234 -21.06 8.16 -14.82
N THR A 235 -20.69 8.29 -13.55
CA THR A 235 -20.34 9.58 -12.93
C THR A 235 -19.05 10.12 -13.53
N LYS A 236 -18.04 9.26 -13.69
CA LYS A 236 -16.74 9.61 -14.27
C LYS A 236 -16.89 10.09 -15.72
N ASP A 237 -17.69 9.37 -16.52
CA ASP A 237 -17.92 9.71 -17.92
C ASP A 237 -18.72 11.00 -18.07
N TRP A 238 -19.74 11.20 -17.23
CA TRP A 238 -20.48 12.47 -17.18
C TRP A 238 -19.57 13.64 -16.81
N CYS A 239 -18.76 13.51 -15.76
CA CYS A 239 -17.83 14.57 -15.35
C CYS A 239 -16.81 14.86 -16.45
N ARG A 240 -16.29 13.83 -17.12
CA ARG A 240 -15.35 13.99 -18.24
C ARG A 240 -15.98 14.79 -19.39
N GLN A 241 -17.23 14.49 -19.76
CA GLN A 241 -17.93 15.22 -20.82
C GLN A 241 -18.04 16.72 -20.48
N VAL A 242 -18.49 17.04 -19.26
CA VAL A 242 -18.59 18.43 -18.80
C VAL A 242 -17.23 19.12 -18.77
N LEU A 243 -16.19 18.46 -18.28
CA LEU A 243 -14.83 19.02 -18.26
C LEU A 243 -14.28 19.28 -19.68
N VAL A 244 -14.54 18.39 -20.63
CA VAL A 244 -14.16 18.58 -22.04
C VAL A 244 -14.87 19.80 -22.62
N GLU A 245 -16.18 19.97 -22.37
CA GLU A 245 -16.94 21.16 -22.79
C GLU A 245 -16.37 22.47 -22.19
N MET A 246 -15.85 22.41 -20.96
CA MET A 246 -15.20 23.54 -20.30
C MET A 246 -13.79 23.82 -20.85
N GLY A 247 -13.24 22.95 -21.69
CA GLY A 247 -11.88 23.08 -22.24
C GLY A 247 -10.78 22.62 -21.29
N TYR A 248 -11.07 21.65 -20.42
CA TYR A 248 -10.15 21.12 -19.40
C TYR A 248 -8.86 20.52 -19.99
N ASP A 249 -8.96 19.76 -21.08
CA ASP A 249 -7.81 19.09 -21.70
C ASP A 249 -6.74 20.08 -22.18
N ASN A 250 -7.17 21.25 -22.68
CA ASN A 250 -6.25 22.32 -23.09
C ASN A 250 -5.48 22.88 -21.89
N ALA A 251 -6.11 22.96 -20.72
CA ALA A 251 -5.46 23.42 -19.51
C ALA A 251 -4.46 22.39 -18.96
N ILE A 252 -4.77 21.08 -19.03
CA ILE A 252 -3.81 20.02 -18.67
C ILE A 252 -2.55 20.12 -19.54
N LEU A 253 -2.72 20.29 -20.85
CA LEU A 253 -1.59 20.39 -21.78
C LEU A 253 -0.75 21.65 -21.52
N GLY A 254 -1.40 22.78 -21.24
CA GLY A 254 -0.73 24.05 -20.94
C GLY A 254 0.00 24.06 -19.58
N ALA A 255 -0.59 23.47 -18.54
CA ALA A 255 -0.04 23.45 -17.18
C ALA A 255 1.33 22.74 -17.08
N ARG A 256 1.68 21.87 -18.03
CA ARG A 256 3.02 21.26 -18.08
C ARG A 256 4.16 22.27 -18.29
N GLN A 257 3.85 23.48 -18.75
CA GLN A 257 4.83 24.50 -19.16
C GLN A 257 4.99 25.67 -18.17
N GLU A 258 4.10 25.83 -17.18
CA GLU A 258 4.07 26.99 -16.28
C GLU A 258 4.58 26.67 -14.85
N SER A 259 4.96 27.71 -14.10
CA SER A 259 5.45 27.60 -12.72
C SER A 259 4.33 27.46 -11.68
N ASP A 260 3.11 27.91 -11.98
CA ASP A 260 1.93 27.82 -11.10
C ASP A 260 0.87 26.89 -11.73
N LYS A 261 1.19 25.59 -11.72
CA LYS A 261 0.48 24.56 -12.48
C LYS A 261 -0.94 24.30 -11.99
N LEU A 262 -1.26 24.64 -10.74
CA LEU A 262 -2.51 24.25 -10.09
C LEU A 262 -3.60 25.33 -10.18
N ARG A 263 -3.24 26.61 -10.23
CA ARG A 263 -4.21 27.72 -10.34
C ARG A 263 -5.23 27.57 -11.47
N PRO A 264 -4.86 27.12 -12.68
CA PRO A 264 -5.84 26.95 -13.76
C PRO A 264 -6.94 25.95 -13.43
N PHE A 265 -6.69 24.99 -12.53
CA PHE A 265 -7.63 23.92 -12.20
C PHE A 265 -8.73 24.34 -11.22
N LYS A 266 -8.53 25.40 -10.43
CA LYS A 266 -9.57 25.93 -9.53
C LYS A 266 -10.86 26.27 -10.27
N ARG A 267 -10.77 26.92 -11.44
CA ARG A 267 -11.95 27.30 -12.23
C ARG A 267 -12.73 26.09 -12.74
N PHE A 268 -12.02 25.00 -13.07
CA PHE A 268 -12.63 23.76 -13.56
C PHE A 268 -13.32 23.01 -12.43
N TYR A 269 -12.67 22.96 -11.26
CA TYR A 269 -13.26 22.40 -10.06
C TYR A 269 -14.54 23.13 -9.64
N ILE A 270 -14.49 24.46 -9.48
CA ILE A 270 -15.68 25.25 -9.11
C ILE A 270 -16.78 25.13 -10.18
N GLY A 271 -16.42 25.29 -11.46
CA GLY A 271 -17.41 25.22 -12.53
C GLY A 271 -18.03 23.82 -12.70
N LEU A 272 -17.26 22.74 -12.49
CA LEU A 272 -17.78 21.38 -12.50
C LEU A 272 -18.70 21.15 -11.30
N ARG A 273 -18.32 21.60 -10.11
CA ARG A 273 -19.18 21.51 -8.92
C ARG A 273 -20.54 22.17 -9.14
N ASP A 274 -20.55 23.38 -9.69
CA ASP A 274 -21.80 24.10 -9.97
C ASP A 274 -22.70 23.32 -10.95
N ARG A 275 -22.09 22.66 -11.95
CA ARG A 275 -22.80 21.76 -12.88
C ARG A 275 -23.32 20.49 -12.21
N ILE A 276 -22.56 19.92 -11.27
CA ILE A 276 -22.98 18.76 -10.49
C ILE A 276 -24.20 19.12 -9.63
N ILE A 277 -24.16 20.25 -8.92
CA ILE A 277 -25.28 20.74 -8.10
C ILE A 277 -26.53 20.86 -8.97
N GLN A 278 -26.45 21.57 -10.10
CA GLN A 278 -27.57 21.73 -11.02
C GLN A 278 -28.11 20.40 -11.55
N HIS A 279 -27.23 19.44 -11.84
CA HIS A 279 -27.62 18.12 -12.33
C HIS A 279 -28.35 17.32 -11.26
N ILE A 280 -27.83 17.30 -10.02
CA ILE A 280 -28.46 16.65 -8.87
C ILE A 280 -29.84 17.26 -8.58
N GLU A 281 -29.94 18.59 -8.52
CA GLU A 281 -31.20 19.30 -8.32
C GLU A 281 -32.23 19.01 -9.43
N SER A 282 -31.75 18.78 -10.66
CA SER A 282 -32.63 18.44 -11.79
C SER A 282 -33.20 17.02 -11.74
N GLY A 283 -32.65 16.13 -10.91
CA GLY A 283 -33.08 14.73 -10.79
C GLY A 283 -32.86 13.87 -12.03
N ARG A 284 -32.01 14.31 -12.97
CA ARG A 284 -31.72 13.58 -14.21
C ARG A 284 -30.75 12.42 -13.97
N GLN A 285 -30.79 11.45 -14.89
CA GLN A 285 -29.77 10.40 -14.96
C GLN A 285 -28.49 10.92 -15.66
N PRO A 286 -27.30 10.38 -15.34
CA PRO A 286 -27.06 9.38 -14.29
C PRO A 286 -27.14 10.00 -12.89
N VAL A 287 -27.48 9.18 -11.88
CA VAL A 287 -27.30 9.57 -10.48
C VAL A 287 -25.79 9.66 -10.21
N LEU A 288 -25.32 10.86 -9.87
CA LEU A 288 -23.91 11.11 -9.65
C LEU A 288 -23.51 10.64 -8.24
N VAL A 289 -22.55 9.72 -8.18
CA VAL A 289 -22.08 9.11 -6.94
C VAL A 289 -20.58 8.86 -6.98
N TYR A 290 -19.93 8.97 -5.82
CA TYR A 290 -18.61 8.40 -5.64
C TYR A 290 -18.72 6.88 -5.53
N ARG A 291 -17.66 6.17 -5.91
CA ARG A 291 -17.60 4.73 -5.71
C ARG A 291 -17.50 4.45 -4.22
N LYS A 292 -18.33 3.57 -3.66
CA LYS A 292 -18.20 3.23 -2.25
C LYS A 292 -16.86 2.54 -2.00
N ALA A 293 -16.10 3.04 -1.01
CA ALA A 293 -14.87 2.39 -0.58
C ALA A 293 -15.15 0.92 -0.20
N PRO A 294 -14.32 -0.04 -0.62
CA PRO A 294 -14.42 -1.42 -0.15
C PRO A 294 -14.02 -1.46 1.32
N THR A 295 -14.99 -1.19 2.19
CA THR A 295 -14.84 -1.21 3.64
C THR A 295 -15.06 -2.61 4.19
N GLY A 296 -14.45 -2.89 5.33
CA GLY A 296 -14.53 -4.21 5.96
C GLY A 296 -13.13 -4.72 6.31
N GLY A 297 -13.10 -5.87 6.95
CA GLY A 297 -11.88 -6.56 7.36
C GLY A 297 -12.00 -8.05 7.10
N VAL A 298 -11.51 -8.85 8.05
CA VAL A 298 -11.52 -10.32 7.95
C VAL A 298 -12.93 -10.88 7.71
N ALA A 299 -13.93 -10.41 8.46
CA ALA A 299 -15.30 -10.90 8.34
C ALA A 299 -15.92 -10.61 6.96
N GLU A 300 -15.69 -9.43 6.39
CA GLU A 300 -16.20 -9.09 5.05
C GLU A 300 -15.52 -9.94 3.97
N TYR A 301 -14.20 -10.16 4.11
CA TYR A 301 -13.48 -11.04 3.20
C TYR A 301 -13.99 -12.49 3.27
N GLN A 302 -14.29 -13.00 4.47
CA GLN A 302 -14.90 -14.33 4.64
C GLN A 302 -16.26 -14.42 3.94
N ALA A 303 -17.13 -13.41 4.10
CA ALA A 303 -18.41 -13.35 3.41
C ALA A 303 -18.27 -13.27 1.87
N LEU A 304 -17.22 -12.62 1.36
CA LEU A 304 -16.89 -12.62 -0.07
C LEU A 304 -16.45 -14.02 -0.53
N CYS A 305 -15.61 -14.73 0.25
CA CYS A 305 -15.21 -16.10 -0.05
C CYS A 305 -16.41 -17.05 -0.12
N GLU A 306 -17.34 -16.95 0.83
CA GLU A 306 -18.56 -17.78 0.84
C GLU A 306 -19.41 -17.54 -0.41
N ARG A 307 -19.64 -16.27 -0.79
CA ARG A 307 -20.36 -15.91 -2.03
C ARG A 307 -19.67 -16.45 -3.28
N ALA A 308 -18.35 -16.29 -3.37
CA ALA A 308 -17.58 -16.79 -4.51
C ALA A 308 -17.61 -18.33 -4.61
N ASN A 309 -17.59 -19.03 -3.47
CA ASN A 309 -17.70 -20.48 -3.43
C ASN A 309 -19.10 -20.97 -3.83
N GLN A 310 -20.16 -20.29 -3.38
CA GLN A 310 -21.53 -20.59 -3.78
C GLN A 310 -21.71 -20.41 -5.29
N ALA A 311 -21.27 -19.27 -5.84
CA ALA A 311 -21.35 -19.01 -7.29
C ALA A 311 -20.62 -20.10 -8.10
N ARG A 312 -19.46 -20.56 -7.62
CA ARG A 312 -18.71 -21.66 -8.25
C ARG A 312 -19.47 -22.99 -8.20
N GLN A 313 -20.13 -23.30 -7.08
CA GLN A 313 -20.95 -24.51 -6.96
C GLN A 313 -22.16 -24.46 -7.89
N ASP A 314 -22.79 -23.28 -8.01
CA ASP A 314 -23.94 -23.05 -8.90
C ASP A 314 -23.52 -23.17 -10.38
N GLU A 315 -22.31 -22.73 -10.75
CA GLU A 315 -21.75 -22.87 -12.10
C GLU A 315 -21.35 -24.31 -12.46
N LEU A 316 -20.91 -25.11 -11.48
CA LEU A 316 -20.46 -26.49 -11.70
C LEU A 316 -21.61 -27.50 -11.76
N GLY A 317 -22.80 -27.15 -11.25
CA GLY A 317 -23.92 -28.08 -11.10
C GLY A 317 -23.63 -29.17 -10.07
N ASP A 318 -24.67 -29.65 -9.36
CA ASP A 318 -24.56 -30.61 -8.23
C ASP A 318 -23.50 -31.72 -8.45
N GLY A 319 -22.33 -31.51 -7.88
CA GLY A 319 -21.17 -32.40 -7.89
C GLY A 319 -20.34 -32.13 -6.64
N GLU A 320 -19.98 -33.21 -5.93
CA GLU A 320 -19.54 -33.33 -4.53
C GLU A 320 -18.88 -32.11 -3.83
N PRO A 321 -19.16 -31.91 -2.52
CA PRO A 321 -18.66 -30.75 -1.80
C PRO A 321 -17.13 -30.75 -1.70
N ALA A 322 -16.52 -29.68 -2.20
CA ALA A 322 -15.11 -29.39 -2.00
C ALA A 322 -14.81 -29.16 -0.50
N GLU A 323 -13.71 -29.76 -0.03
CA GLU A 323 -13.22 -29.65 1.34
C GLU A 323 -13.11 -28.20 1.80
N GLN A 324 -13.57 -27.94 3.03
CA GLN A 324 -13.49 -26.63 3.67
C GLN A 324 -12.02 -26.25 3.94
N PRO A 325 -11.61 -24.99 3.76
CA PRO A 325 -10.27 -24.55 4.15
C PRO A 325 -10.14 -24.60 5.68
N LEU A 326 -9.11 -25.32 6.17
CA LEU A 326 -8.73 -25.28 7.58
C LEU A 326 -8.27 -23.87 7.96
N ILE A 327 -9.11 -23.12 8.67
CA ILE A 327 -8.67 -22.01 9.51
C ILE A 327 -8.55 -22.57 10.93
N GLU A 328 -7.44 -23.23 11.23
CA GLU A 328 -7.07 -23.48 12.63
C GLU A 328 -6.46 -22.21 13.22
N LEU A 329 -7.28 -21.47 13.97
CA LEU A 329 -6.80 -20.48 14.90
C LEU A 329 -6.24 -21.23 16.11
N GLY A 330 -4.93 -21.47 16.10
CA GLY A 330 -4.21 -21.92 17.28
C GLY A 330 -4.21 -20.83 18.35
N TYR A 331 -5.22 -20.87 19.23
CA TYR A 331 -5.09 -20.45 20.61
C TYR A 331 -4.71 -21.69 21.39
N ASP A 332 -3.51 -21.70 21.94
CA ASP A 332 -3.17 -22.19 23.27
C ASP A 332 -1.65 -22.05 23.43
N ASP A 333 -1.24 -21.39 24.52
CA ASP A 333 0.03 -21.62 25.19
C ASP A 333 -0.18 -21.12 26.64
N GLU A 334 -0.78 -21.99 27.45
CA GLU A 334 -0.51 -22.03 28.88
C GLU A 334 0.88 -22.67 29.11
N GLU A 335 1.45 -22.32 30.26
CA GLU A 335 2.61 -22.94 30.91
C GLU A 335 4.00 -22.57 30.38
N GLY A 336 4.50 -21.46 30.95
CA GLY A 336 5.91 -21.29 31.20
C GLY A 336 6.42 -22.40 32.11
N ASN A 337 7.29 -23.25 31.57
CA ASN A 337 8.21 -24.07 32.34
C ASN A 337 9.62 -23.56 32.08
N ASP A 338 10.17 -22.94 33.11
CA ASP A 338 11.59 -22.64 33.24
C ASP A 338 12.36 -23.96 33.33
N ILE A 339 13.34 -24.15 32.43
CA ILE A 339 14.39 -25.15 32.60
C ILE A 339 15.73 -24.44 32.58
N GLU A 340 16.42 -24.57 33.71
CA GLU A 340 17.77 -24.13 34.03
C GLU A 340 18.84 -24.62 33.04
N GLY A 341 19.96 -23.88 32.95
CA GLY A 341 21.12 -24.38 32.22
C GLY A 341 22.33 -23.47 32.09
N ILE A 342 23.03 -23.21 33.20
CA ILE A 342 24.50 -23.32 33.32
C ILE A 342 25.41 -22.18 32.76
N SER A 343 26.05 -21.51 33.74
CA SER A 343 27.41 -20.95 33.85
C SER A 343 27.98 -20.00 32.79
N ASP A 344 28.46 -18.84 33.26
CA ASP A 344 29.88 -18.56 33.14
C ASP A 344 30.38 -17.76 34.37
N ASP A 345 31.49 -18.23 34.91
CA ASP A 345 32.16 -17.78 36.13
C ASP A 345 33.39 -16.99 35.67
N GLY A 346 33.55 -15.73 36.07
CA GLY A 346 34.60 -14.92 35.47
C GLY A 346 34.76 -13.49 35.99
N GLY A 347 35.30 -13.37 37.19
CA GLY A 347 36.27 -12.32 37.51
C GLY A 347 35.74 -11.09 38.23
N ASP A 348 35.96 -11.05 39.54
CA ASP A 348 36.28 -9.80 40.22
C ASP A 348 37.46 -10.02 41.17
N SER A 349 38.52 -9.29 40.88
CA SER A 349 39.74 -9.18 41.67
C SER A 349 39.71 -7.86 42.42
N ASP A 350 39.64 -7.91 43.75
CA ASP A 350 40.08 -6.88 44.70
C ASP A 350 40.15 -7.61 46.05
N GLY A 351 41.30 -7.92 46.64
CA GLY A 351 42.37 -7.01 47.00
C GLY A 351 42.22 -6.66 48.48
N ILE A 352 42.76 -7.48 49.39
CA ILE A 352 43.07 -7.09 50.78
C ILE A 352 44.26 -7.92 51.29
N ASN A 353 45.24 -7.16 51.80
CA ASN A 353 46.50 -7.56 52.42
C ASN A 353 46.31 -8.33 53.74
N GLY A 354 47.28 -9.20 54.06
CA GLY A 354 47.52 -9.66 55.43
C GLY A 354 48.40 -10.90 55.54
N GLU A 355 49.73 -10.73 55.52
CA GLU A 355 50.68 -11.56 56.30
C GLU A 355 50.39 -11.42 57.82
N PRO A 356 50.94 -12.23 58.76
CA PRO A 356 52.10 -13.16 58.69
C PRO A 356 51.73 -14.58 59.23
N GLU A 357 52.55 -15.63 59.37
CA GLU A 357 54.00 -15.88 59.51
C GLU A 357 54.44 -17.13 58.71
#